data_AF-A0A974Z9Q6-F1
#
_entry.id   AF-A0A974Z9Q6-F1
#
_cell.length_a   1.000
_cell.length_b   1.000
_cell.length_c   1.000
_cell.angle_alpha   90.00
_cell.angle_beta   90.00
_cell.angle_gamma   90.00
#
_symmetry.space_group_name_H-M   'P 1'
#
loop_
_entity.id
_entity.type
_entity.pdbx_description
1 polymer ?
#
loop_
_entity_poly.entity_id
_entity_poly.type
_entity_poly.pdbx_seq_one_letter_code
_entity_poly.pdbx_strand_id
1 'polypeptide(L)' 'MDEAAHRSYRDQVSAQPALGRPGTAEEVAHSAVYLMENSFTTGITLDVDSGWQAVTERTSSRAMLSHSTVAQT' A
#
# COMPACT_ATOMS: atom_id res chain seq x y z
N MET A 1 19.21 -7.40 -15.77
CA MET A 1 19.17 -7.75 -14.33
C MET A 1 19.33 -9.25 -14.25
N ASP A 2 20.24 -9.77 -13.44
CA ASP A 2 20.31 -11.21 -13.21
C ASP A 2 19.18 -11.70 -12.28
N GLU A 3 18.95 -13.01 -12.23
CA GLU A 3 17.84 -13.60 -11.46
C GLU A 3 17.99 -13.43 -9.94
N ALA A 4 19.22 -13.36 -9.44
CA ALA A 4 19.47 -13.15 -8.01
C ALA A 4 19.12 -11.71 -7.61
N ALA A 5 19.50 -10.73 -8.42
CA ALA A 5 19.12 -9.34 -8.26
C ALA A 5 17.60 -9.17 -8.37
N HIS A 6 16.94 -9.85 -9.30
CA HIS A 6 15.49 -9.79 -9.44
C HIS A 6 14.74 -10.37 -8.23
N ARG A 7 15.26 -11.45 -7.63
CA ARG A 7 14.71 -12.04 -6.39
C ARG A 7 14.91 -11.12 -5.19
N SER A 8 16.12 -10.61 -5.00
CA SER A 8 16.43 -9.68 -3.90
C SER A 8 15.56 -8.42 -3.98
N TYR A 9 15.33 -7.90 -5.19
CA TYR A 9 14.43 -6.77 -5.38
C TYR A 9 12.98 -7.11 -4.98
N ARG A 10 12.47 -8.28 -5.39
CA ARG A 10 11.13 -8.73 -4.98
C ARG A 10 10.99 -8.88 -3.47
N ASP A 11 12.00 -9.44 -2.79
CA ASP A 11 11.99 -9.59 -1.34
C ASP A 11 11.97 -8.23 -0.64
N GLN A 12 12.77 -7.27 -1.12
CA GLN A 12 12.79 -5.90 -0.60
C GLN A 12 11.45 -5.18 -0.78
N VAL A 13 10.84 -5.27 -1.96
CA VAL A 13 9.55 -4.62 -2.25
C VAL A 13 8.41 -5.27 -1.46
N SER A 14 8.44 -6.59 -1.30
CA SER A 14 7.40 -7.33 -0.56
C SER A 14 7.33 -6.95 0.91
N ALA A 15 8.42 -6.47 1.51
CA ALA A 15 8.46 -6.04 2.90
C ALA A 15 7.91 -4.62 3.16
N GLN A 16 7.62 -3.84 2.11
CA GLN A 16 7.18 -2.44 2.24
C GLN A 16 5.69 -2.26 2.59
N PRO A 17 4.74 -3.01 1.99
CA PRO A 17 3.33 -2.92 2.39
C PRO A 17 3.13 -3.35 3.84
N ALA A 18 2.03 -2.88 4.46
CA ALA A 18 1.72 -3.18 5.85
C ALA A 18 1.61 -4.69 6.15
N LEU A 19 1.13 -5.49 5.19
CA LEU A 19 1.02 -6.94 5.34
C LEU A 19 2.34 -7.70 5.11
N GLY A 20 3.41 -7.03 4.67
CA GLY A 20 4.73 -7.64 4.45
C GLY A 20 4.74 -8.70 3.35
N ARG A 21 3.78 -8.67 2.43
CA ARG A 21 3.71 -9.53 1.25
C ARG A 21 2.97 -8.83 0.10
N PRO A 22 3.18 -9.26 -1.15
CA PRO A 22 2.29 -8.91 -2.25
C PRO A 22 0.90 -9.54 -2.07
N GLY A 23 -0.11 -8.88 -2.62
CA GLY A 23 -1.45 -9.44 -2.77
C GLY A 23 -1.50 -10.51 -3.87
N THR A 24 -2.53 -11.35 -3.86
CA THR A 24 -2.81 -12.31 -4.93
C THR A 24 -3.89 -11.80 -5.89
N ALA A 25 -3.98 -12.40 -7.08
CA ALA A 25 -5.02 -12.05 -8.04
C ALA A 25 -6.43 -12.36 -7.51
N GLU A 26 -6.57 -13.41 -6.72
CA GLU A 26 -7.82 -13.83 -6.08
C GLU A 26 -8.30 -12.81 -5.07
N GLU A 27 -7.40 -12.15 -4.32
CA GLU A 27 -7.75 -11.09 -3.38
C GLU A 27 -8.34 -9.88 -4.11
N VAL A 28 -7.74 -9.48 -5.24
CA VAL A 28 -8.27 -8.41 -6.10
C VAL A 28 -9.62 -8.79 -6.72
N ALA A 29 -9.74 -10.02 -7.24
CA ALA A 29 -10.98 -10.52 -7.82
C ALA A 29 -12.12 -10.56 -6.78
N HIS A 30 -11.81 -10.99 -5.56
CA HIS A 30 -12.78 -11.01 -4.47
C HIS A 30 -13.25 -9.61 -4.08
N SER A 31 -12.35 -8.62 -4.05
CA SER A 31 -12.73 -7.22 -3.82
C SER A 31 -13.62 -6.65 -4.93
N ALA A 32 -13.39 -7.06 -6.19
CA ALA A 32 -14.28 -6.68 -7.30
C ALA A 32 -15.68 -7.26 -7.12
N VAL A 33 -15.79 -8.54 -6.76
CA VAL A 33 -17.09 -9.18 -6.44
C VAL A 33 -17.78 -8.48 -5.28
N TYR A 34 -17.05 -8.18 -4.20
CA TYR A 34 -17.57 -7.41 -3.06
C TYR A 34 -18.20 -6.07 -3.48
N LEU A 35 -17.55 -5.32 -4.36
CA LEU A 35 -18.10 -4.06 -4.87
C LEU A 35 -19.33 -4.27 -5.77
N MET A 36 -19.32 -5.32 -6.61
CA MET A 36 -20.46 -5.64 -7.49
C MET A 36 -21.72 -6.04 -6.71
N GLU A 37 -21.55 -6.68 -5.55
CA GLU A 37 -22.67 -7.11 -4.70
C GLU A 37 -23.20 -6.00 -3.79
N ASN A 38 -22.45 -4.90 -3.63
CA ASN A 38 -22.84 -3.81 -2.75
C ASN A 38 -23.78 -2.81 -3.46
N SER A 39 -25.00 -2.63 -2.93
CA SER A 39 -26.03 -1.77 -3.54
C SER A 39 -26.00 -0.30 -3.11
N PHE A 40 -25.12 0.06 -2.16
CA PHE A 40 -25.13 1.38 -1.53
C PHE A 40 -23.77 2.09 -1.56
N THR A 41 -22.75 1.45 -2.14
CA THR A 41 -21.40 2.00 -2.27
C THR A 41 -21.17 2.44 -3.71
N THR A 42 -20.85 3.72 -3.90
CA THR A 42 -20.56 4.30 -5.22
C THR A 42 -19.63 5.50 -5.07
N GLY A 43 -18.91 5.84 -6.15
CA GLY A 43 -18.05 7.03 -6.18
C GLY A 43 -16.78 6.93 -5.35
N ILE A 44 -16.38 5.72 -4.92
CA ILE A 44 -15.15 5.48 -4.16
C ILE A 44 -14.10 4.73 -4.98
N THR A 45 -12.85 4.85 -4.53
CA THR A 45 -11.77 3.92 -4.87
C THR A 45 -11.58 2.98 -3.69
N LEU A 46 -11.52 1.67 -3.95
CA LEU A 46 -11.15 0.67 -2.95
C LEU A 46 -9.70 0.23 -3.20
N ASP A 47 -8.80 0.59 -2.29
CA ASP A 47 -7.39 0.18 -2.39
C ASP A 47 -7.21 -1.27 -1.93
N VAL A 48 -6.73 -2.12 -2.84
CA VAL A 48 -6.44 -3.55 -2.61
C VAL A 48 -4.94 -3.78 -2.79
N ASP A 49 -4.14 -3.15 -1.93
CA ASP A 49 -2.70 -2.97 -2.14
C ASP A 49 -1.81 -3.47 -0.98
N SER A 50 -2.37 -4.32 -0.10
CA SER A 50 -1.70 -4.78 1.13
C SER A 50 -1.30 -3.67 2.10
N GLY A 51 -1.94 -2.49 2.02
CA GLY A 51 -1.69 -1.34 2.88
C GLY A 51 -0.52 -0.47 2.41
N TRP A 52 -0.19 -0.49 1.12
CA TRP A 52 0.90 0.30 0.55
C TRP A 52 0.65 1.80 0.72
N GLN A 53 -0.50 2.30 0.26
CA GLN A 53 -0.84 3.73 0.37
C GLN A 53 -0.87 4.20 1.84
N ALA A 54 -1.46 3.39 2.73
CA ALA A 54 -1.54 3.70 4.16
C ALA A 54 -0.15 3.85 4.82
N VAL A 55 0.82 3.01 4.44
CA VAL A 55 2.19 3.11 4.94
C VAL A 55 2.89 4.34 4.39
N THR A 56 2.72 4.64 3.10
CA THR A 56 3.32 5.79 2.44
C THR A 56 2.80 7.12 3.04
N GLU A 57 1.49 7.28 3.18
CA GLU A 57 0.87 8.48 3.75
C GLU A 57 1.31 8.73 5.19
N ARG A 58 1.38 7.67 6.01
CA ARG A 58 1.86 7.77 7.40
C ARG A 58 3.33 8.20 7.46
N THR A 59 4.16 7.71 6.55
CA THR A 59 5.58 8.05 6.49
C THR A 59 5.78 9.51 6.07
N SER A 60 5.09 9.95 5.03
CA SER A 60 5.14 11.34 4.54
C SER A 60 4.61 12.35 5.57
N SER A 61 3.49 12.03 6.23
CA SER A 61 2.91 12.89 7.26
C SER A 61 3.87 13.06 8.46
N ARG A 62 4.45 11.95 8.93
CA ARG A 62 5.44 11.99 10.03
C ARG A 62 6.69 12.79 9.65
N ALA A 63 7.15 12.70 8.40
CA ALA A 63 8.27 13.50 7.90
C ALA A 63 7.94 15.01 7.89
N MET A 64 6.73 15.40 7.47
CA MET A 64 6.30 16.81 7.48
C MET A 64 6.21 17.39 8.90
N LEU A 65 5.65 16.63 9.85
CA LEU A 65 5.59 17.06 11.27
C LEU A 65 7.00 17.27 11.85
N SER A 66 7.95 16.41 11.52
CA SER A 66 9.34 16.53 11.99
C SER A 66 10.05 17.79 11.48
N HIS A 67 9.73 18.28 10.28
CA HIS A 67 10.34 19.49 9.72
C HIS A 67 9.70 20.78 10.27
N SER A 68 8.41 20.74 10.62
CA SER A 68 7.71 21.87 11.24
C SER A 68 8.25 22.20 12.63
N THR A 69 8.56 21.18 13.45
CA THR A 69 9.07 21.38 14.82
C THR A 69 10.44 22.05 14.88
N VAL A 70 11.29 21.86 13.86
CA VAL A 70 12.65 22.46 13.82
C VAL A 70 12.61 23.95 13.42
N ALA A 71 11.56 24.40 12.73
CA ALA A 71 11.44 25.79 12.29
C ALA A 71 10.85 26.75 13.35
N GLN A 72 10.49 26.23 14.53
CA GLN A 72 9.86 27.01 15.63
C GLN A 72 10.80 27.26 16.83
N THR A 73 12.11 27.01 16.71
CA THR A 73 13.13 27.32 17.73
C THR A 73 14.13 28.33 17.18
#